data_AF-A0A972U5H9-F1
#
_entry.id   AF-A0A972U5H9-F1
#
_cell.length_a   1.000
_cell.length_b   1.000
_cell.length_c   1.000
_cell.angle_alpha   90.00
_cell.angle_beta   90.00
_cell.angle_gamma   90.00
#
_symmetry.space_group_name_H-M   'P 1'
#
loop_
_entity.id
_entity.type
_entity.pdbx_description
1 polymer ?
#
loop_
_entity_poly.entity_id
_entity_poly.type
_entity_poly.pdbx_seq_one_letter_code
_entity_poly.pdbx_strand_id
1 'polypeptide(L)'
;MKTRTYTLTTTLLVFCACLMQIAPALAKGPPPGKGPGNGDSGSAPDPKVIQAAPIKLGTSGGWADDLANGYCCGGTLGALVEDASGQYILSNFHVLAADRVSGGNTDTADIGDVVIQPALIDVGCNQDNAQPVATLEGWADPLAGANVDAAIAQTVSGMVDATGAILGIGTPSSQTVAASIRQRVKKMGRTTGLSSSKVSGLNATISVTYDTECAGPVRGTATFTGQIVIDNKGAKFLDSGDSGSLMVEDTASNPRAIGLLFAGSSRTAIANPIDDVLSAFSVTMVGEGAAAAAEAPADEDLAAAMKAQKANARAFEAAPNAIGHAIGKNANGKNANGKTILKVYVEKDPAAARAALPSRVGGFPVIVEETGKIVAF
;
A
#
# COMPACT_ATOMS: atom_id res chain seq x y z
N MET A 1 -30.47 61.66 52.79
CA MET A 1 -30.58 61.98 51.34
C MET A 1 -29.52 63.00 50.98
N LYS A 2 -28.43 62.59 50.32
CA LYS A 2 -27.58 63.47 49.51
C LYS A 2 -26.66 62.61 48.63
N THR A 3 -26.75 62.94 47.36
CA THR A 3 -26.04 62.45 46.18
C THR A 3 -24.52 62.57 46.35
N ARG A 4 -23.75 61.59 45.87
CA ARG A 4 -22.36 61.78 45.45
C ARG A 4 -22.09 61.08 44.13
N THR A 5 -21.79 61.94 43.16
CA THR A 5 -21.25 61.72 41.82
C THR A 5 -19.91 60.98 41.91
N TYR A 6 -19.69 59.99 41.04
CA TYR A 6 -18.36 59.43 40.77
C TYR A 6 -18.03 59.59 39.29
N THR A 7 -16.91 60.25 39.04
CA THR A 7 -16.36 60.58 37.73
C THR A 7 -15.61 59.37 37.16
N LEU A 8 -15.79 59.15 35.86
CA LEU A 8 -15.13 58.13 35.04
C LEU A 8 -13.60 58.29 35.04
N THR A 9 -12.89 57.16 35.05
CA THR A 9 -11.59 57.03 34.38
C THR A 9 -11.64 55.82 33.46
N THR A 10 -11.44 56.11 32.18
CA THR A 10 -11.48 55.23 31.02
C THR A 10 -10.34 54.20 31.06
N THR A 11 -10.65 52.92 30.82
CA THR A 11 -9.64 51.95 30.35
C THR A 11 -10.18 51.28 29.10
N LEU A 12 -9.45 51.49 28.02
CA LEU A 12 -9.73 51.07 26.66
C LEU A 12 -9.34 49.59 26.51
N LEU A 13 -10.33 48.70 26.32
CA LEU A 13 -10.09 47.33 25.85
C LEU A 13 -10.47 47.27 24.36
N VAL A 14 -9.47 47.16 23.50
CA VAL A 14 -9.62 46.94 22.06
C VAL A 14 -9.94 45.47 21.85
N PHE A 15 -11.20 45.15 21.55
CA PHE A 15 -11.59 43.88 20.94
C PHE A 15 -11.36 43.99 19.43
N CYS A 16 -10.30 43.36 18.92
CA CYS A 16 -10.11 43.15 17.49
C CYS A 16 -10.89 41.87 17.10
N ALA A 17 -12.09 42.06 16.56
CA ALA A 17 -12.88 40.99 15.96
C ALA A 17 -12.24 40.59 14.62
N CYS A 18 -11.62 39.41 14.57
CA CYS A 18 -11.26 38.79 13.30
C CYS A 18 -12.38 37.80 12.94
N LEU A 19 -13.14 38.13 11.90
CA LEU A 19 -14.10 37.24 11.26
C LEU A 19 -13.38 35.99 10.76
N MET A 20 -13.66 34.83 11.35
CA MET A 20 -13.41 33.55 10.70
C MET A 20 -14.54 33.30 9.69
N GLN A 21 -14.26 33.56 8.42
CA GLN A 21 -15.08 33.05 7.31
C GLN A 21 -14.79 31.56 7.16
N ILE A 22 -15.78 30.74 7.51
CA ILE A 22 -15.84 29.32 7.17
C ILE A 22 -16.17 29.25 5.67
N ALA A 23 -15.20 28.84 4.85
CA ALA A 23 -15.44 28.51 3.45
C ALA A 23 -15.74 27.01 3.34
N PRO A 24 -16.80 26.59 2.62
CA PRO A 24 -17.07 25.18 2.37
C PRO A 24 -16.05 24.63 1.37
N ALA A 25 -15.36 23.55 1.73
CA ALA A 25 -14.46 22.82 0.84
C ALA A 25 -15.29 22.06 -0.21
N LEU A 26 -15.48 22.69 -1.37
CA LEU A 26 -15.98 22.05 -2.58
C LEU A 26 -14.89 21.17 -3.19
N ALA A 27 -15.25 19.91 -3.46
CA ALA A 27 -14.46 18.90 -4.14
C ALA A 27 -13.77 19.43 -5.42
N LYS A 28 -12.45 19.18 -5.53
CA LYS A 28 -11.73 19.22 -6.81
C LYS A 28 -10.78 18.02 -6.88
N GLY A 29 -11.26 16.94 -7.49
CA GLY A 29 -10.39 15.86 -7.98
C GLY A 29 -9.57 16.33 -9.19
N PRO A 30 -8.41 15.71 -9.47
CA PRO A 30 -7.66 15.99 -10.68
C PRO A 30 -8.23 15.20 -11.89
N PRO A 31 -8.35 15.81 -13.09
CA PRO A 31 -8.77 15.12 -14.31
C PRO A 31 -7.61 14.33 -14.99
N PRO A 32 -7.92 13.36 -15.88
CA PRO A 32 -7.00 12.32 -16.33
C PRO A 32 -6.11 12.75 -17.50
N GLY A 33 -4.84 12.31 -17.49
CA GLY A 33 -3.92 12.40 -18.62
C GLY A 33 -3.90 11.13 -19.47
N LYS A 34 -4.45 11.18 -20.68
CA LYS A 34 -4.32 10.13 -21.72
C LYS A 34 -3.01 10.31 -22.51
N GLY A 35 -2.26 9.22 -22.69
CA GLY A 35 -1.19 9.07 -23.69
C GLY A 35 -1.48 7.89 -24.64
N PRO A 36 -0.85 7.81 -25.84
CA PRO A 36 -1.48 7.16 -27.00
C PRO A 36 -1.06 5.70 -27.29
N GLY A 37 -2.01 4.94 -27.88
CA GLY A 37 -1.86 3.79 -28.80
C GLY A 37 -1.76 2.40 -28.14
N ASN A 38 -2.44 1.32 -28.56
CA ASN A 38 -3.22 1.00 -29.75
C ASN A 38 -4.16 -0.21 -29.46
N GLY A 39 -5.40 -0.16 -29.96
CA GLY A 39 -6.10 -1.31 -30.54
C GLY A 39 -6.71 -2.41 -29.64
N ASP A 40 -7.72 -2.08 -28.83
CA ASP A 40 -8.96 -2.87 -28.72
C ASP A 40 -10.08 -1.94 -28.24
N SER A 41 -11.29 -2.04 -28.81
CA SER A 41 -12.40 -1.12 -28.58
C SER A 41 -13.23 -1.49 -27.36
N GLY A 42 -12.56 -1.61 -26.21
CA GLY A 42 -13.16 -1.62 -24.87
C GLY A 42 -12.34 -0.70 -23.97
N SER A 43 -12.96 0.27 -23.31
CA SER A 43 -12.27 1.02 -22.25
C SER A 43 -11.72 0.04 -21.22
N ALA A 44 -10.49 0.29 -20.73
CA ALA A 44 -9.95 -0.48 -19.60
C ALA A 44 -11.00 -0.55 -18.47
N PRO A 45 -11.17 -1.73 -17.84
CA PRO A 45 -12.22 -1.89 -16.84
C PRO A 45 -11.97 -0.95 -15.66
N ASP A 46 -13.01 -0.24 -15.23
CA ASP A 46 -12.94 0.71 -14.11
C ASP A 46 -13.13 -0.04 -12.78
N PRO A 47 -12.11 -0.11 -11.91
CA PRO A 47 -12.18 -0.82 -10.63
C PRO A 47 -13.08 -0.13 -9.59
N LYS A 48 -13.55 1.09 -9.83
CA LYS A 48 -14.35 1.87 -8.88
C LYS A 48 -15.85 1.65 -9.03
N VAL A 49 -16.27 1.01 -10.12
CA VAL A 49 -17.68 0.80 -10.43
C VAL A 49 -18.22 -0.41 -9.65
N ILE A 50 -19.45 -0.30 -9.16
CA ILE A 50 -20.16 -1.42 -8.55
C ILE A 50 -20.31 -2.56 -9.57
N GLN A 51 -19.91 -3.76 -9.18
CA GLN A 51 -20.00 -4.94 -10.03
C GLN A 51 -21.29 -5.71 -9.74
N ALA A 52 -21.82 -6.41 -10.75
CA ALA A 52 -22.80 -7.45 -10.45
C ALA A 52 -22.08 -8.62 -9.75
N ALA A 53 -22.72 -9.21 -8.73
CA ALA A 53 -22.21 -10.42 -8.11
C ALA A 53 -22.24 -11.62 -9.09
N PRO A 54 -21.26 -12.54 -9.04
CA PRO A 54 -20.07 -12.46 -8.18
C PRO A 54 -19.05 -11.43 -8.69
N ILE A 55 -18.50 -10.63 -7.76
CA ILE A 55 -17.53 -9.59 -8.08
C ILE A 55 -16.16 -10.20 -8.39
N LYS A 56 -15.39 -9.52 -9.23
CA LYS A 56 -13.95 -9.77 -9.37
C LYS A 56 -13.16 -8.91 -8.38
N LEU A 57 -12.02 -9.44 -7.94
CA LEU A 57 -11.06 -8.74 -7.09
C LEU A 57 -10.17 -7.79 -7.90
N GLY A 58 -9.22 -7.11 -7.24
CA GLY A 58 -8.50 -5.97 -7.80
C GLY A 58 -9.39 -4.73 -7.96
N THR A 59 -10.48 -4.66 -7.22
CA THR A 59 -11.46 -3.56 -7.29
C THR A 59 -11.54 -2.79 -5.99
N SER A 60 -12.15 -1.62 -6.06
CA SER A 60 -12.39 -0.77 -4.91
C SER A 60 -13.17 -1.52 -3.82
N GLY A 61 -12.71 -1.44 -2.59
CA GLY A 61 -13.46 -1.92 -1.43
C GLY A 61 -12.77 -1.55 -0.12
N GLY A 62 -13.46 -1.81 0.97
CA GLY A 62 -13.02 -1.40 2.30
C GLY A 62 -14.11 -1.68 3.33
N TRP A 63 -13.83 -1.28 4.57
CA TRP A 63 -14.82 -1.29 5.65
C TRP A 63 -16.00 -0.36 5.33
N ALA A 64 -17.22 -0.79 5.68
CA ALA A 64 -18.46 -0.10 5.32
C ALA A 64 -18.59 1.29 5.96
N ASP A 65 -17.99 1.47 7.14
CA ASP A 65 -18.13 2.66 7.96
C ASP A 65 -16.82 3.48 8.03
N ASP A 66 -15.91 3.28 7.07
CA ASP A 66 -14.59 3.93 7.02
C ASP A 66 -14.68 5.44 6.66
N LEU A 67 -15.14 6.21 7.65
CA LEU A 67 -15.45 7.63 7.57
C LEU A 67 -14.70 8.41 8.66
N ALA A 68 -13.65 9.10 8.23
CA ALA A 68 -12.69 9.79 9.07
C ALA A 68 -12.59 11.27 8.69
N ASN A 69 -12.70 12.18 9.66
CA ASN A 69 -12.51 13.63 9.44
C ASN A 69 -13.33 14.26 8.28
N GLY A 70 -14.51 13.71 7.96
CA GLY A 70 -15.33 14.16 6.83
C GLY A 70 -14.88 13.63 5.46
N TYR A 71 -13.95 12.67 5.45
CA TYR A 71 -13.49 11.92 4.29
C TYR A 71 -13.93 10.47 4.42
N CYS A 72 -14.37 9.86 3.33
CA CYS A 72 -14.50 8.41 3.26
C CYS A 72 -13.26 7.79 2.63
N CYS A 73 -12.95 6.60 3.09
CA CYS A 73 -11.75 5.87 2.76
C CYS A 73 -12.05 4.68 1.84
N GLY A 74 -10.98 4.03 1.42
CA GLY A 74 -11.06 2.81 0.64
C GLY A 74 -9.74 2.44 0.01
N GLY A 75 -9.59 1.15 -0.22
CA GLY A 75 -8.43 0.60 -0.91
C GLY A 75 -8.87 -0.38 -1.98
N THR A 76 -8.11 -1.46 -2.10
CA THR A 76 -8.35 -2.51 -3.07
C THR A 76 -8.64 -3.84 -2.38
N LEU A 77 -9.70 -4.52 -2.80
CA LEU A 77 -9.94 -5.92 -2.46
C LEU A 77 -8.99 -6.78 -3.32
N GLY A 78 -7.91 -7.26 -2.72
CA GLY A 78 -6.71 -7.69 -3.45
C GLY A 78 -6.79 -9.06 -4.10
N ALA A 79 -6.96 -10.07 -3.26
CA ALA A 79 -6.86 -11.47 -3.64
C ALA A 79 -7.86 -12.34 -2.87
N LEU A 80 -8.14 -13.51 -3.40
CA LEU A 80 -8.91 -14.53 -2.71
C LEU A 80 -7.94 -15.54 -2.12
N VAL A 81 -8.08 -15.80 -0.84
CA VAL A 81 -7.29 -16.79 -0.09
C VAL A 81 -8.23 -17.74 0.62
N GLU A 82 -7.76 -18.93 0.97
CA GLU A 82 -8.59 -19.95 1.60
C GLU A 82 -7.85 -20.75 2.65
N ASP A 83 -8.64 -21.31 3.57
CA ASP A 83 -8.22 -22.35 4.50
C ASP A 83 -9.30 -23.46 4.56
N ALA A 84 -9.25 -24.31 5.58
CA ALA A 84 -10.26 -25.35 5.77
C ALA A 84 -11.66 -24.80 6.14
N SER A 85 -11.76 -23.55 6.58
CA SER A 85 -12.99 -22.92 7.08
C SER A 85 -13.72 -22.14 5.99
N GLY A 86 -13.01 -21.62 4.99
CA GLY A 86 -13.64 -20.97 3.84
C GLY A 86 -12.71 -20.12 3.00
N GLN A 87 -13.32 -19.24 2.20
CA GLN A 87 -12.63 -18.26 1.36
C GLN A 87 -12.73 -16.86 1.96
N TYR A 88 -11.65 -16.10 1.85
CA TYR A 88 -11.50 -14.76 2.39
C TYR A 88 -10.96 -13.81 1.33
N ILE A 89 -11.47 -12.57 1.35
CA ILE A 89 -10.83 -11.46 0.66
C ILE A 89 -9.60 -11.05 1.47
N LEU A 90 -8.44 -11.00 0.83
CA LEU A 90 -7.20 -10.44 1.34
C LEU A 90 -7.04 -8.99 0.87
N SER A 91 -6.74 -8.09 1.80
CA SER A 91 -6.33 -6.70 1.55
C SER A 91 -5.37 -6.23 2.65
N ASN A 92 -5.04 -4.93 2.71
CA ASN A 92 -4.24 -4.39 3.80
C ASN A 92 -5.07 -4.21 5.07
N PHE A 93 -4.39 -4.25 6.22
CA PHE A 93 -5.01 -3.93 7.50
C PHE A 93 -5.52 -2.49 7.49
N HIS A 94 -4.74 -1.55 6.97
CA HIS A 94 -5.16 -0.15 6.88
C HIS A 94 -6.25 0.13 5.81
N VAL A 95 -6.77 -0.92 5.15
CA VAL A 95 -7.90 -0.80 4.20
C VAL A 95 -9.17 -1.43 4.76
N LEU A 96 -9.06 -2.55 5.47
CA LEU A 96 -10.24 -3.24 6.02
C LEU A 96 -10.49 -2.92 7.49
N ALA A 97 -9.52 -2.35 8.21
CA ALA A 97 -9.59 -2.29 9.66
C ALA A 97 -8.81 -1.13 10.30
N ALA A 98 -8.55 -0.05 9.55
CA ALA A 98 -7.62 1.03 9.93
C ALA A 98 -8.16 1.98 10.99
N ASP A 99 -9.47 2.19 11.03
CA ASP A 99 -10.09 3.10 11.96
C ASP A 99 -10.07 2.49 13.37
N ARG A 100 -9.00 2.76 14.09
CA ARG A 100 -8.69 2.18 15.41
C ARG A 100 -8.62 3.22 16.52
N VAL A 101 -8.89 4.47 16.17
CA VAL A 101 -9.05 5.56 17.13
C VAL A 101 -10.33 6.28 16.75
N SER A 102 -11.15 6.62 17.74
CA SER A 102 -12.40 7.35 17.49
C SER A 102 -12.11 8.69 16.80
N GLY A 103 -12.27 8.74 15.48
CA GLY A 103 -12.26 9.94 14.66
C GLY A 103 -13.48 9.94 13.74
N GLY A 104 -13.84 11.10 13.18
CA GLY A 104 -14.96 11.25 12.22
C GLY A 104 -16.38 10.89 12.71
N ASN A 105 -16.64 9.60 12.91
CA ASN A 105 -17.90 8.96 13.35
C ASN A 105 -17.81 8.27 14.72
N THR A 106 -16.62 8.22 15.36
CA THR A 106 -16.34 7.52 16.64
C THR A 106 -16.37 6.00 16.59
N ASP A 107 -16.61 5.43 15.41
CA ASP A 107 -16.61 3.99 15.19
C ASP A 107 -15.18 3.49 15.02
N THR A 108 -14.95 2.22 15.32
CA THR A 108 -13.67 1.57 15.05
C THR A 108 -13.94 0.18 14.49
N ALA A 109 -13.18 -0.22 13.48
CA ALA A 109 -13.39 -1.50 12.83
C ALA A 109 -13.14 -2.69 13.79
N ASP A 110 -14.04 -3.65 13.80
CA ASP A 110 -13.98 -4.86 14.64
C ASP A 110 -14.27 -6.14 13.83
N ILE A 111 -13.86 -7.29 14.39
CA ILE A 111 -14.20 -8.59 13.78
C ILE A 111 -15.73 -8.71 13.70
N GLY A 112 -16.23 -9.08 12.53
CA GLY A 112 -17.66 -9.12 12.24
C GLY A 112 -18.17 -7.93 11.41
N ASP A 113 -17.34 -6.91 11.20
CA ASP A 113 -17.76 -5.74 10.44
C ASP A 113 -17.86 -6.00 8.95
N VAL A 114 -18.73 -5.22 8.30
CA VAL A 114 -19.05 -5.40 6.88
C VAL A 114 -17.94 -4.80 6.00
N VAL A 115 -17.52 -5.58 5.01
CA VAL A 115 -16.67 -5.12 3.91
C VAL A 115 -17.52 -4.97 2.65
N ILE A 116 -17.41 -3.82 1.98
CA ILE A 116 -18.24 -3.43 0.83
C ILE A 116 -17.45 -3.30 -0.48
N GLN A 117 -18.15 -3.48 -1.59
CA GLN A 117 -17.70 -3.16 -2.95
C GLN A 117 -18.75 -2.29 -3.66
N PRO A 118 -18.39 -1.14 -4.24
CA PRO A 118 -17.11 -0.43 -4.11
C PRO A 118 -16.86 0.07 -2.68
N ALA A 119 -15.67 0.60 -2.42
CA ALA A 119 -15.37 1.28 -1.16
C ALA A 119 -16.21 2.54 -0.99
N LEU A 120 -16.36 2.98 0.26
CA LEU A 120 -17.16 4.14 0.66
C LEU A 120 -16.78 5.42 -0.12
N ILE A 121 -15.48 5.61 -0.39
CA ILE A 121 -14.93 6.70 -1.21
C ILE A 121 -15.45 6.77 -2.65
N ASP A 122 -15.86 5.66 -3.25
CA ASP A 122 -16.34 5.61 -4.64
C ASP A 122 -17.86 5.69 -4.77
N VAL A 123 -18.58 5.64 -3.66
CA VAL A 123 -20.05 5.61 -3.62
C VAL A 123 -20.65 6.86 -2.96
N GLY A 124 -19.86 7.94 -2.89
CA GLY A 124 -20.28 9.23 -2.35
C GLY A 124 -20.41 9.22 -0.83
N CYS A 125 -19.59 8.44 -0.14
CA CYS A 125 -19.67 8.18 1.29
C CYS A 125 -21.03 7.63 1.77
N ASN A 126 -21.76 6.93 0.89
CA ASN A 126 -23.03 6.31 1.23
C ASN A 126 -22.98 4.81 0.92
N GLN A 127 -22.97 3.98 1.97
CA GLN A 127 -22.93 2.53 1.86
C GLN A 127 -24.14 1.92 1.13
N ASP A 128 -25.29 2.60 1.09
CA ASP A 128 -26.48 2.15 0.34
C ASP A 128 -26.24 2.09 -1.19
N ASN A 129 -25.20 2.78 -1.67
CA ASN A 129 -24.78 2.76 -3.07
C ASN A 129 -23.69 1.69 -3.34
N ALA A 130 -23.32 0.90 -2.34
CA ALA A 130 -22.40 -0.23 -2.44
C ALA A 130 -23.14 -1.55 -2.16
N GLN A 131 -22.40 -2.65 -2.10
CA GLN A 131 -22.93 -3.95 -1.68
C GLN A 131 -21.99 -4.65 -0.68
N PRO A 132 -22.51 -5.31 0.37
CA PRO A 132 -21.72 -6.17 1.23
C PRO A 132 -21.15 -7.36 0.46
N VAL A 133 -19.86 -7.64 0.62
CA VAL A 133 -19.19 -8.75 -0.09
C VAL A 133 -18.42 -9.68 0.85
N ALA A 134 -18.06 -9.20 2.04
CA ALA A 134 -17.36 -9.98 3.04
C ALA A 134 -17.60 -9.43 4.46
N THR A 135 -17.12 -10.18 5.45
CA THR A 135 -17.15 -9.82 6.86
C THR A 135 -15.73 -9.90 7.43
N LEU A 136 -15.23 -8.84 8.06
CA LEU A 136 -13.87 -8.77 8.60
C LEU A 136 -13.63 -9.89 9.62
N GLU A 137 -12.54 -10.64 9.46
CA GLU A 137 -12.26 -11.82 10.30
C GLU A 137 -10.94 -11.73 11.06
N GLY A 138 -9.92 -11.13 10.47
CA GLY A 138 -8.62 -11.02 11.12
C GLY A 138 -7.70 -10.04 10.43
N TRP A 139 -6.68 -9.60 11.16
CA TRP A 139 -5.67 -8.66 10.66
C TRP A 139 -4.33 -8.81 11.37
N ALA A 140 -3.32 -8.24 10.73
CA ALA A 140 -1.97 -8.08 11.23
C ALA A 140 -1.66 -6.57 11.26
N ASP A 141 -1.63 -5.97 12.46
CA ASP A 141 -1.34 -4.53 12.65
C ASP A 141 0.17 -4.28 12.76
N PRO A 142 0.79 -3.56 11.80
CA PRO A 142 2.21 -3.23 11.84
C PRO A 142 2.63 -2.40 13.06
N LEU A 143 1.75 -1.52 13.55
CA LEU A 143 2.02 -0.72 14.74
C LEU A 143 1.88 -1.52 16.04
N ALA A 144 1.27 -2.72 15.96
CA ALA A 144 1.28 -3.71 17.03
C ALA A 144 2.44 -4.73 16.90
N GLY A 145 3.35 -4.54 15.94
CA GLY A 145 4.56 -5.34 15.77
C GLY A 145 4.48 -6.42 14.68
N ALA A 146 3.41 -6.47 13.88
CA ALA A 146 3.39 -7.33 12.70
C ALA A 146 4.40 -6.88 11.65
N ASN A 147 5.01 -7.83 10.93
CA ASN A 147 5.93 -7.54 9.81
C ASN A 147 5.22 -7.57 8.44
N VAL A 148 3.88 -7.59 8.45
CA VAL A 148 3.01 -7.48 7.27
C VAL A 148 1.85 -6.55 7.59
N ASP A 149 1.33 -5.88 6.58
CA ASP A 149 0.14 -5.03 6.68
C ASP A 149 -0.98 -5.68 5.90
N ALA A 150 -1.80 -6.47 6.60
CA ALA A 150 -2.76 -7.33 5.94
C ALA A 150 -3.99 -7.59 6.82
N ALA A 151 -5.12 -7.79 6.17
CA ALA A 151 -6.37 -8.23 6.79
C ALA A 151 -7.11 -9.19 5.85
N ILE A 152 -7.87 -10.09 6.45
CA ILE A 152 -8.74 -11.04 5.77
C ILE A 152 -10.19 -10.83 6.19
N ALA A 153 -11.10 -10.96 5.23
CA ALA A 153 -12.53 -10.87 5.45
C ALA A 153 -13.25 -12.05 4.80
N GLN A 154 -14.05 -12.80 5.56
CA GLN A 154 -14.80 -13.95 5.11
C GLN A 154 -15.81 -13.56 4.03
N THR A 155 -15.75 -14.25 2.89
CA THR A 155 -16.63 -13.94 1.76
C THR A 155 -18.10 -14.24 2.08
N VAL A 156 -18.99 -13.35 1.65
CA VAL A 156 -20.42 -13.64 1.62
C VAL A 156 -20.71 -14.56 0.44
N SER A 157 -21.44 -15.65 0.69
CA SER A 157 -21.76 -16.66 -0.33
C SER A 157 -22.34 -16.05 -1.61
N GLY A 158 -21.69 -16.32 -2.74
CA GLY A 158 -22.13 -15.85 -4.08
C GLY A 158 -21.75 -14.41 -4.42
N MET A 159 -21.18 -13.65 -3.48
CA MET A 159 -20.81 -12.26 -3.72
C MET A 159 -19.44 -12.10 -4.40
N VAL A 160 -18.53 -13.05 -4.24
CA VAL A 160 -17.17 -13.00 -4.81
C VAL A 160 -16.96 -14.17 -5.78
N ASP A 161 -16.23 -13.93 -6.86
CA ASP A 161 -15.87 -14.98 -7.82
C ASP A 161 -14.97 -16.01 -7.15
N ALA A 162 -15.51 -17.21 -6.93
CA ALA A 162 -14.85 -18.29 -6.18
C ALA A 162 -13.56 -18.80 -6.83
N THR A 163 -13.26 -18.41 -8.07
CA THR A 163 -11.97 -18.71 -8.73
C THR A 163 -10.85 -17.79 -8.27
N GLY A 164 -11.17 -16.66 -7.62
CA GLY A 164 -10.21 -15.62 -7.27
C GLY A 164 -9.87 -14.70 -8.44
N ALA A 165 -10.71 -14.65 -9.49
CA ALA A 165 -10.48 -13.81 -10.66
C ALA A 165 -10.28 -12.33 -10.29
N ILE A 166 -9.21 -11.74 -10.81
CA ILE A 166 -8.85 -10.33 -10.63
C ILE A 166 -9.23 -9.55 -11.89
N LEU A 167 -9.92 -8.42 -11.74
CA LEU A 167 -10.35 -7.57 -12.83
C LEU A 167 -9.16 -7.16 -13.72
N GLY A 168 -9.27 -7.39 -15.03
CA GLY A 168 -8.20 -7.09 -15.99
C GLY A 168 -6.98 -8.03 -15.96
N ILE A 169 -6.86 -8.92 -14.97
CA ILE A 169 -5.76 -9.90 -14.86
C ILE A 169 -6.22 -11.33 -15.17
N GLY A 170 -7.44 -11.68 -14.76
CA GLY A 170 -7.96 -13.06 -14.82
C GLY A 170 -7.67 -13.83 -13.54
N THR A 171 -7.82 -15.15 -13.60
CA THR A 171 -7.56 -16.05 -12.47
C THR A 171 -6.06 -16.16 -12.20
N PRO A 172 -5.59 -15.87 -10.98
CA PRO A 172 -4.20 -16.11 -10.60
C PRO A 172 -3.95 -17.61 -10.42
N SER A 173 -2.68 -17.99 -10.28
CA SER A 173 -2.33 -19.34 -9.83
C SER A 173 -2.56 -19.50 -8.34
N SER A 174 -2.94 -20.71 -7.91
CA SER A 174 -2.89 -21.11 -6.50
C SER A 174 -1.46 -21.23 -5.95
N GLN A 175 -0.45 -21.17 -6.82
CA GLN A 175 0.96 -21.17 -6.45
C GLN A 175 1.51 -19.74 -6.38
N THR A 176 2.43 -19.51 -5.45
CA THR A 176 3.19 -18.27 -5.31
C THR A 176 4.54 -18.37 -6.00
N VAL A 177 5.23 -17.24 -6.13
CA VAL A 177 6.61 -17.20 -6.57
C VAL A 177 7.38 -16.10 -5.84
N ALA A 178 8.58 -16.43 -5.38
CA ALA A 178 9.48 -15.46 -4.74
C ALA A 178 9.86 -14.33 -5.71
N ALA A 179 9.96 -13.12 -5.18
CA ALA A 179 10.35 -11.95 -5.94
C ALA A 179 11.82 -12.02 -6.40
N SER A 180 12.08 -11.60 -7.64
CA SER A 180 13.44 -11.48 -8.18
C SER A 180 13.72 -10.06 -8.66
N ILE A 181 14.93 -9.54 -8.43
CA ILE A 181 15.30 -8.19 -8.91
C ILE A 181 15.16 -8.13 -10.44
N ARG A 182 14.50 -7.07 -10.95
CA ARG A 182 14.09 -6.84 -12.35
C ARG A 182 12.94 -7.71 -12.85
N GLN A 183 12.36 -8.58 -12.03
CA GLN A 183 11.14 -9.31 -12.39
C GLN A 183 10.04 -8.32 -12.75
N ARG A 184 9.41 -8.54 -13.91
CA ARG A 184 8.24 -7.75 -14.32
C ARG A 184 7.03 -8.20 -13.52
N VAL A 185 6.28 -7.22 -13.05
CA VAL A 185 5.12 -7.43 -12.19
C VAL A 185 3.97 -6.58 -12.70
N LYS A 186 2.75 -7.04 -12.46
CA LYS A 186 1.53 -6.28 -12.72
C LYS A 186 0.60 -6.39 -11.52
N LYS A 187 -0.33 -5.45 -11.44
CA LYS A 187 -1.37 -5.42 -10.41
C LYS A 187 -2.63 -4.74 -10.97
N MET A 188 -3.79 -5.08 -10.41
CA MET A 188 -5.02 -4.31 -10.56
C MET A 188 -5.33 -3.67 -9.22
N GLY A 189 -5.48 -2.34 -9.22
CA GLY A 189 -5.77 -1.56 -8.01
C GLY A 189 -6.81 -0.47 -8.29
N ARG A 190 -7.49 -0.04 -7.23
CA ARG A 190 -8.56 0.96 -7.29
C ARG A 190 -8.18 2.23 -8.04
N THR A 191 -6.97 2.75 -7.84
CA THR A 191 -6.60 4.10 -8.28
C THR A 191 -5.87 4.09 -9.60
N THR A 192 -4.81 3.30 -9.72
CA THR A 192 -4.00 3.25 -10.95
C THR A 192 -4.43 2.14 -11.92
N GLY A 193 -5.47 1.37 -11.58
CA GLY A 193 -6.03 0.33 -12.44
C GLY A 193 -5.05 -0.80 -12.73
N LEU A 194 -5.15 -1.39 -13.92
CA LEU A 194 -4.19 -2.36 -14.41
C LEU A 194 -2.89 -1.65 -14.78
N SER A 195 -1.83 -1.90 -14.02
CA SER A 195 -0.52 -1.28 -14.24
C SER A 195 0.61 -2.29 -14.07
N SER A 196 1.72 -2.07 -14.77
CA SER A 196 2.92 -2.91 -14.66
C SER A 196 4.14 -2.11 -14.22
N SER A 197 5.05 -2.77 -13.53
CA SER A 197 6.36 -2.25 -13.15
C SER A 197 7.38 -3.39 -13.04
N LYS A 198 8.47 -3.17 -12.30
CA LYS A 198 9.48 -4.19 -12.01
C LYS A 198 10.03 -4.04 -10.59
N VAL A 199 10.40 -5.18 -10.01
CA VAL A 199 11.11 -5.24 -8.74
C VAL A 199 12.47 -4.56 -8.89
N SER A 200 12.78 -3.62 -8.00
CA SER A 200 14.02 -2.84 -7.99
C SER A 200 14.88 -3.07 -6.74
N GLY A 201 14.32 -3.73 -5.72
CA GLY A 201 15.06 -4.17 -4.56
C GLY A 201 14.40 -5.34 -3.81
N LEU A 202 15.22 -6.10 -3.09
CA LEU A 202 14.82 -7.21 -2.22
C LEU A 202 15.41 -7.04 -0.83
N ASN A 203 14.88 -7.83 0.12
CA ASN A 203 15.33 -7.85 1.51
C ASN A 203 15.37 -6.44 2.12
N ALA A 204 14.33 -5.65 1.85
CA ALA A 204 14.29 -4.28 2.30
C ALA A 204 13.98 -4.23 3.80
N THR A 205 14.73 -3.40 4.51
CA THR A 205 14.33 -2.87 5.81
C THR A 205 13.86 -1.44 5.57
N ILE A 206 12.60 -1.12 5.88
CA ILE A 206 11.99 0.16 5.49
C ILE A 206 11.05 0.65 6.60
N SER A 207 11.13 1.94 6.90
CA SER A 207 10.24 2.63 7.81
C SER A 207 9.04 3.18 7.04
N VAL A 208 7.84 2.84 7.50
CA VAL A 208 6.57 3.22 6.90
C VAL A 208 5.76 4.01 7.91
N THR A 209 5.34 5.21 7.54
CA THR A 209 4.47 6.03 8.38
C THR A 209 3.00 5.71 8.11
N TYR A 210 2.23 5.64 9.20
CA TYR A 210 0.80 5.42 9.22
C TYR A 210 0.12 6.63 9.84
N ASP A 211 -0.98 7.04 9.23
CA ASP A 211 -1.89 8.02 9.81
C ASP A 211 -2.89 7.30 10.74
N THR A 212 -3.55 8.06 11.62
CA THR A 212 -4.51 7.51 12.60
C THR A 212 -5.77 6.98 11.95
N GLU A 213 -6.16 7.62 10.86
CA GLU A 213 -7.38 7.44 10.08
C GLU A 213 -7.16 8.24 8.78
N CYS A 214 -8.05 8.11 7.78
CA CYS A 214 -7.88 8.92 6.57
C CYS A 214 -7.96 10.41 6.86
N ALA A 215 -7.05 11.16 6.22
CA ALA A 215 -6.86 12.59 6.46
C ALA A 215 -6.61 12.95 7.94
N GLY A 216 -6.23 11.97 8.77
CA GLY A 216 -5.87 12.16 10.16
C GLY A 216 -4.39 12.53 10.36
N PRO A 217 -4.00 12.88 11.60
CA PRO A 217 -2.60 13.04 11.95
C PRO A 217 -1.83 11.71 11.86
N VAL A 218 -0.50 11.80 11.87
CA VAL A 218 0.38 10.62 11.95
C VAL A 218 0.11 9.85 13.25
N ARG A 219 -0.22 8.56 13.16
CA ARG A 219 -0.34 7.63 14.29
C ARG A 219 1.01 7.16 14.77
N GLY A 220 1.88 6.80 13.83
CA GLY A 220 3.18 6.24 14.14
C GLY A 220 3.93 5.73 12.92
N THR A 221 5.10 5.15 13.17
CA THR A 221 5.96 4.56 12.14
C THR A 221 6.26 3.12 12.53
N ALA A 222 6.05 2.19 11.61
CA ALA A 222 6.46 0.80 11.74
C ALA A 222 7.70 0.54 10.86
N THR A 223 8.60 -0.31 11.34
CA THR A 223 9.75 -0.78 10.54
C THR A 223 9.50 -2.20 10.10
N PHE A 224 9.53 -2.40 8.79
CA PHE A 224 9.38 -3.71 8.16
C PHE A 224 10.72 -4.24 7.70
N THR A 225 10.89 -5.56 7.70
CA THR A 225 12.09 -6.25 7.20
C THR A 225 11.72 -7.31 6.17
N GLY A 226 12.62 -7.65 5.24
CA GLY A 226 12.36 -8.66 4.21
C GLY A 226 11.46 -8.20 3.05
N GLN A 227 11.20 -6.89 2.93
CA GLN A 227 10.19 -6.39 1.99
C GLN A 227 10.69 -6.33 0.54
N ILE A 228 9.74 -6.25 -0.40
CA ILE A 228 10.00 -6.11 -1.83
C ILE A 228 9.88 -4.64 -2.22
N VAL A 229 10.84 -4.13 -2.99
CA VAL A 229 10.85 -2.75 -3.49
C VAL A 229 10.57 -2.75 -4.99
N ILE A 230 9.67 -1.88 -5.43
CA ILE A 230 9.21 -1.78 -6.81
C ILE A 230 9.40 -0.34 -7.30
N ASP A 231 9.77 -0.20 -8.57
CA ASP A 231 9.84 1.12 -9.22
C ASP A 231 8.44 1.74 -9.29
N ASN A 232 8.27 2.97 -8.83
CA ASN A 232 6.97 3.67 -8.83
C ASN A 232 7.08 5.10 -9.35
N LYS A 233 7.76 5.29 -10.48
CA LYS A 233 8.03 6.63 -11.02
C LYS A 233 6.73 7.39 -11.31
N GLY A 234 6.50 8.46 -10.55
CA GLY A 234 5.33 9.32 -10.67
C GLY A 234 4.04 8.66 -10.21
N ALA A 235 4.10 7.76 -9.21
CA ALA A 235 2.95 7.04 -8.67
C ALA A 235 2.12 6.28 -9.72
N LYS A 236 2.78 5.78 -10.79
CA LYS A 236 2.10 5.11 -11.91
C LYS A 236 1.80 3.63 -11.67
N PHE A 237 2.43 3.03 -10.66
CA PHE A 237 2.24 1.62 -10.33
C PHE A 237 1.47 1.43 -9.03
N LEU A 238 1.69 2.31 -8.05
CA LEU A 238 0.99 2.35 -6.77
C LEU A 238 0.74 3.82 -6.41
N ASP A 239 -0.50 4.15 -6.08
CA ASP A 239 -0.90 5.44 -5.51
C ASP A 239 -1.93 5.22 -4.38
N SER A 240 -2.35 6.28 -3.71
CA SER A 240 -3.36 6.18 -2.64
C SER A 240 -4.65 5.53 -3.14
N GLY A 241 -5.10 4.51 -2.41
CA GLY A 241 -6.20 3.61 -2.77
C GLY A 241 -5.78 2.29 -3.45
N ASP A 242 -4.56 2.16 -3.99
CA ASP A 242 -4.08 0.87 -4.52
C ASP A 242 -3.59 -0.08 -3.41
N SER A 243 -3.51 0.38 -2.17
CA SER A 243 -3.27 -0.46 -0.99
C SER A 243 -4.18 -1.68 -0.99
N GLY A 244 -3.60 -2.85 -0.75
CA GLY A 244 -4.27 -4.14 -0.75
C GLY A 244 -4.25 -4.82 -2.12
N SER A 245 -3.75 -4.18 -3.17
CA SER A 245 -3.66 -4.82 -4.49
C SER A 245 -2.66 -5.98 -4.49
N LEU A 246 -3.09 -7.13 -5.03
CA LEU A 246 -2.19 -8.25 -5.29
C LEU A 246 -1.23 -7.91 -6.43
N MET A 247 0.07 -8.03 -6.18
CA MET A 247 1.11 -7.96 -7.18
C MET A 247 1.47 -9.37 -7.66
N VAL A 248 1.35 -9.58 -8.96
CA VAL A 248 1.55 -10.88 -9.63
C VAL A 248 2.59 -10.78 -10.74
N GLU A 249 3.03 -11.93 -11.26
CA GLU A 249 3.86 -11.98 -12.46
C GLU A 249 3.20 -11.26 -13.65
N ASP A 250 4.01 -10.56 -14.45
CA ASP A 250 3.56 -9.95 -15.70
C ASP A 250 3.52 -10.97 -16.86
N THR A 251 2.64 -11.96 -16.73
CA THR A 251 2.36 -12.99 -17.76
C THR A 251 0.94 -12.82 -18.32
N ALA A 252 0.66 -13.43 -19.48
CA ALA A 252 -0.64 -13.28 -20.14
C ALA A 252 -1.78 -14.00 -19.39
N SER A 253 -1.50 -15.15 -18.77
CA SER A 253 -2.49 -15.99 -18.10
C SER A 253 -1.88 -16.69 -16.88
N ASN A 254 -2.74 -17.05 -15.92
CA ASN A 254 -2.40 -17.80 -14.71
C ASN A 254 -1.14 -17.26 -13.98
N PRO A 255 -1.04 -15.94 -13.72
CA PRO A 255 0.14 -15.37 -13.09
C PRO A 255 0.23 -15.81 -11.62
N ARG A 256 1.44 -16.11 -11.14
CA ARG A 256 1.65 -16.42 -9.71
C ARG A 256 1.72 -15.15 -8.88
N ALA A 257 1.24 -15.24 -7.64
CA ALA A 257 1.33 -14.16 -6.68
C ALA A 257 2.76 -13.95 -6.19
N ILE A 258 3.15 -12.68 -5.99
CA ILE A 258 4.50 -12.28 -5.57
C ILE A 258 4.45 -11.48 -4.26
N GLY A 259 3.51 -10.54 -4.14
CA GLY A 259 3.39 -9.72 -2.93
C GLY A 259 2.10 -8.94 -2.83
N LEU A 260 1.86 -8.38 -1.65
CA LEU A 260 0.73 -7.50 -1.34
C LEU A 260 1.25 -6.06 -1.21
N LEU A 261 0.78 -5.15 -2.07
CA LEU A 261 1.21 -3.75 -2.03
C LEU A 261 0.57 -3.03 -0.84
N PHE A 262 1.36 -2.29 -0.06
CA PHE A 262 0.86 -1.64 1.16
C PHE A 262 1.39 -0.23 1.43
N ALA A 263 2.52 0.15 0.85
CA ALA A 263 3.12 1.44 1.13
C ALA A 263 3.95 1.95 -0.04
N GLY A 264 4.16 3.27 -0.09
CA GLY A 264 5.03 3.84 -1.10
C GLY A 264 5.17 5.35 -1.03
N SER A 265 5.72 5.86 -2.12
CA SER A 265 5.85 7.27 -2.48
C SER A 265 5.69 7.41 -3.99
N SER A 266 5.77 8.65 -4.50
CA SER A 266 5.80 8.92 -5.95
C SER A 266 7.03 8.38 -6.68
N ARG A 267 7.94 7.68 -6.01
CA ARG A 267 9.17 7.10 -6.59
C ARG A 267 9.28 5.60 -6.36
N THR A 268 8.78 5.11 -5.24
CA THR A 268 8.98 3.74 -4.78
C THR A 268 7.68 3.15 -4.26
N ALA A 269 7.42 1.89 -4.60
CA ALA A 269 6.35 1.09 -4.01
C ALA A 269 6.97 -0.05 -3.19
N ILE A 270 6.27 -0.45 -2.13
CA ILE A 270 6.68 -1.50 -1.21
C ILE A 270 5.56 -2.55 -1.16
N ALA A 271 5.96 -3.82 -1.25
CA ALA A 271 5.07 -4.95 -1.06
C ALA A 271 5.59 -5.88 0.05
N ASN A 272 4.66 -6.41 0.84
CA ASN A 272 4.92 -7.58 1.67
C ASN A 272 5.09 -8.79 0.75
N PRO A 273 6.10 -9.67 0.96
CA PRO A 273 6.16 -10.95 0.28
C PRO A 273 4.88 -11.74 0.51
N ILE A 274 4.29 -12.32 -0.55
CA ILE A 274 2.97 -12.95 -0.41
C ILE A 274 3.02 -14.14 0.56
N ASP A 275 4.10 -14.91 0.56
CA ASP A 275 4.25 -16.07 1.44
C ASP A 275 4.25 -15.68 2.94
N ASP A 276 4.80 -14.52 3.29
CA ASP A 276 4.76 -13.99 4.66
C ASP A 276 3.34 -13.59 5.06
N VAL A 277 2.58 -13.00 4.12
CA VAL A 277 1.16 -12.62 4.34
C VAL A 277 0.30 -13.87 4.53
N LEU A 278 0.44 -14.87 3.65
CA LEU A 278 -0.29 -16.13 3.74
C LEU A 278 0.02 -16.86 5.06
N SER A 279 1.31 -16.87 5.46
CA SER A 279 1.74 -17.47 6.72
C SER A 279 1.16 -16.77 7.95
N ALA A 280 0.97 -15.45 7.90
CA ALA A 280 0.39 -14.69 9.01
C ALA A 280 -1.06 -15.12 9.34
N PHE A 281 -1.79 -15.66 8.35
CA PHE A 281 -3.17 -16.12 8.52
C PHE A 281 -3.34 -17.64 8.36
N SER A 282 -2.28 -18.39 8.06
CA SER A 282 -2.34 -19.82 7.77
C SER A 282 -3.30 -20.18 6.60
N VAL A 283 -3.32 -19.34 5.57
CA VAL A 283 -4.16 -19.47 4.36
C VAL A 283 -3.30 -19.76 3.12
N THR A 284 -3.94 -20.20 2.03
CA THR A 284 -3.32 -20.38 0.70
C THR A 284 -4.02 -19.55 -0.36
N MET A 285 -3.36 -19.28 -1.49
CA MET A 285 -4.00 -18.60 -2.62
C MET A 285 -5.10 -19.45 -3.25
N VAL A 286 -6.25 -18.86 -3.51
CA VAL A 286 -7.23 -19.42 -4.44
C VAL A 286 -6.79 -19.12 -5.87
N GLY A 287 -6.89 -20.09 -6.77
CA GLY A 287 -6.55 -19.89 -8.17
C GLY A 287 -6.47 -21.19 -8.97
N GLU A 288 -6.05 -21.05 -10.24
CA GLU A 288 -5.89 -22.18 -11.14
C GLU A 288 -4.65 -23.02 -10.80
N GLY A 289 -4.75 -24.33 -11.09
CA GLY A 289 -3.65 -25.30 -10.93
C GLY A 289 -2.40 -24.94 -11.74
N ALA A 290 -1.25 -25.42 -11.27
CA ALA A 290 0.09 -24.88 -11.53
C ALA A 290 0.40 -24.42 -12.96
N ALA A 291 0.82 -23.14 -13.08
CA ALA A 291 1.76 -22.74 -14.12
C ALA A 291 3.13 -23.38 -13.82
N ALA A 292 3.83 -23.87 -14.86
CA ALA A 292 5.14 -24.48 -14.70
C ALA A 292 6.12 -23.49 -14.03
N ALA A 293 6.57 -23.80 -12.82
CA ALA A 293 7.57 -23.00 -12.13
C ALA A 293 8.94 -23.25 -12.78
N ALA A 294 9.50 -22.23 -13.43
CA ALA A 294 10.94 -22.19 -13.62
C ALA A 294 11.56 -21.80 -12.26
N GLU A 295 12.33 -22.72 -11.67
CA GLU A 295 13.12 -22.42 -10.48
C GLU A 295 14.19 -21.39 -10.87
N ALA A 296 14.15 -20.22 -10.24
CA ALA A 296 15.19 -19.22 -10.45
C ALA A 296 16.50 -19.76 -9.83
N PRO A 297 17.61 -19.82 -10.59
CA PRO A 297 18.87 -20.29 -10.03
C PRO A 297 19.28 -19.41 -8.85
N ALA A 298 19.85 -20.04 -7.81
CA ALA A 298 20.36 -19.34 -6.65
C ALA A 298 21.41 -18.30 -7.08
N ASP A 299 21.17 -17.03 -6.74
CA ASP A 299 22.08 -15.93 -7.01
C ASP A 299 23.08 -15.83 -5.84
N GLU A 300 24.26 -16.45 -5.97
CA GLU A 300 25.30 -16.44 -4.91
C GLU A 300 25.70 -15.02 -4.48
N ASP A 301 25.67 -14.06 -5.42
CA ASP A 301 25.92 -12.64 -5.13
C ASP A 301 24.84 -12.05 -4.22
N LEU A 302 23.58 -12.51 -4.34
CA LEU A 302 22.47 -12.07 -3.48
C LEU A 302 22.68 -12.52 -2.03
N ALA A 303 23.06 -13.78 -1.81
CA ALA A 303 23.31 -14.29 -0.46
C ALA A 303 24.46 -13.56 0.24
N ALA A 304 25.56 -13.30 -0.49
CA ALA A 304 26.68 -12.52 0.00
C ALA A 304 26.28 -11.05 0.29
N ALA A 305 25.46 -10.45 -0.57
CA ALA A 305 24.93 -9.10 -0.35
C ALA A 305 24.01 -9.03 0.87
N MET A 306 23.15 -10.04 1.10
CA MET A 306 22.31 -10.13 2.30
C MET A 306 23.14 -10.18 3.58
N LYS A 307 24.24 -10.96 3.59
CA LYS A 307 25.17 -10.99 4.73
C LYS A 307 25.83 -9.63 4.95
N ALA A 308 26.30 -8.99 3.88
CA ALA A 308 26.93 -7.67 3.95
C ALA A 308 25.95 -6.58 4.44
N GLN A 309 24.72 -6.60 3.93
CA GLN A 309 23.63 -5.71 4.34
C GLN A 309 23.32 -5.89 5.83
N LYS A 310 23.07 -7.12 6.27
CA LYS A 310 22.75 -7.44 7.68
C LYS A 310 23.85 -6.98 8.64
N ALA A 311 25.11 -7.18 8.27
CA ALA A 311 26.25 -6.76 9.10
C ALA A 311 26.38 -5.23 9.23
N ASN A 312 25.74 -4.45 8.34
CA ASN A 312 25.86 -2.99 8.27
C ASN A 312 24.52 -2.26 8.41
N ALA A 313 23.43 -2.96 8.73
CA ALA A 313 22.08 -2.42 8.82
C ALA A 313 22.03 -1.17 9.72
N ARG A 314 22.59 -1.25 10.93
CA ARG A 314 22.66 -0.11 11.87
C ARG A 314 23.34 1.12 11.28
N ALA A 315 24.38 0.94 10.46
CA ALA A 315 25.07 2.07 9.84
C ALA A 315 24.24 2.69 8.71
N PHE A 316 23.50 1.87 7.96
CA PHE A 316 22.57 2.34 6.95
C PHE A 316 21.38 3.08 7.56
N GLU A 317 20.81 2.55 8.64
CA GLU A 317 19.69 3.15 9.39
C GLU A 317 20.10 4.46 10.09
N ALA A 318 21.35 4.56 10.57
CA ALA A 318 21.87 5.77 11.20
C ALA A 318 22.31 6.85 10.21
N ALA A 319 22.28 6.59 8.90
CA ALA A 319 22.68 7.59 7.91
C ALA A 319 21.69 8.79 7.90
N PRO A 320 22.16 10.02 7.64
CA PRO A 320 21.31 11.20 7.60
C PRO A 320 20.07 11.01 6.69
N ASN A 321 18.88 11.27 7.23
CA ASN A 321 17.58 11.12 6.57
C ASN A 321 17.27 9.70 6.06
N ALA A 322 17.99 8.67 6.52
CA ALA A 322 17.72 7.30 6.12
C ALA A 322 16.35 6.85 6.61
N ILE A 323 15.63 6.16 5.72
CA ILE A 323 14.35 5.54 6.02
C ILE A 323 14.34 4.05 5.69
N GLY A 324 15.38 3.54 5.03
CA GLY A 324 15.55 2.12 4.83
C GLY A 324 16.74 1.75 3.96
N HIS A 325 16.86 0.45 3.68
CA HIS A 325 17.89 -0.11 2.82
C HIS A 325 17.44 -1.42 2.19
N ALA A 326 17.96 -1.74 1.01
CA ALA A 326 17.65 -2.97 0.28
C ALA A 326 18.84 -3.47 -0.55
N ILE A 327 18.67 -4.62 -1.18
CA ILE A 327 19.61 -5.14 -2.18
C ILE A 327 19.02 -4.90 -3.56
N GLY A 328 19.79 -4.29 -4.46
CA GLY A 328 19.38 -3.99 -5.83
C GLY A 328 20.39 -4.49 -6.86
N LYS A 329 20.12 -4.22 -8.14
CA LYS A 329 21.08 -4.38 -9.24
C LYS A 329 21.29 -3.05 -9.95
N ASN A 330 22.53 -2.72 -10.29
CA ASN A 330 22.85 -1.48 -11.00
C ASN A 330 22.12 -1.42 -12.37
N ALA A 331 21.56 -0.26 -12.72
CA ALA A 331 20.89 -0.01 -14.00
C ALA A 331 21.87 0.01 -15.20
N ASN A 332 23.17 0.29 -14.98
CA ASN A 332 24.15 0.50 -16.05
C ASN A 332 24.77 -0.79 -16.63
N GLY A 333 24.43 -1.95 -16.09
CA GLY A 333 24.85 -3.23 -16.68
C GLY A 333 23.93 -3.57 -17.84
N LYS A 334 24.41 -3.40 -19.09
CA LYS A 334 23.75 -3.85 -20.34
C LYS A 334 23.57 -5.39 -20.44
N ASN A 335 23.86 -6.11 -19.36
CA ASN A 335 23.74 -7.56 -19.26
C ASN A 335 22.65 -7.87 -18.22
N ALA A 336 21.94 -8.99 -18.41
CA ALA A 336 20.89 -9.47 -17.51
C ALA A 336 21.36 -9.57 -16.02
N ASN A 337 22.68 -9.69 -15.81
CA ASN A 337 23.33 -9.86 -14.50
C ASN A 337 23.96 -8.55 -13.98
N GLY A 338 23.26 -7.42 -14.06
CA GLY A 338 23.78 -6.15 -13.52
C GLY A 338 24.32 -6.32 -12.10
N LYS A 339 25.51 -5.76 -11.82
CA LYS A 339 26.22 -5.96 -10.55
C LYS A 339 25.31 -5.67 -9.36
N THR A 340 25.26 -6.59 -8.40
CA THR A 340 24.54 -6.45 -7.13
C THR A 340 25.07 -5.23 -6.36
N ILE A 341 24.14 -4.44 -5.82
CA ILE A 341 24.40 -3.22 -5.05
C ILE A 341 23.60 -3.23 -3.75
N LEU A 342 24.09 -2.49 -2.76
CA LEU A 342 23.33 -2.16 -1.57
C LEU A 342 22.73 -0.78 -1.75
N LYS A 343 21.41 -0.67 -1.60
CA LYS A 343 20.68 0.58 -1.66
C LYS A 343 20.43 1.09 -0.24
N VAL A 344 20.63 2.38 -0.03
CA VAL A 344 20.13 3.11 1.15
C VAL A 344 19.13 4.14 0.67
N TYR A 345 17.92 4.08 1.20
CA TYR A 345 16.84 4.99 0.89
C TYR A 345 16.82 6.11 1.91
N VAL A 346 16.75 7.33 1.40
CA VAL A 346 16.58 8.53 2.22
C VAL A 346 15.30 9.24 1.85
N GLU A 347 14.70 9.89 2.84
CA GLU A 347 13.54 10.75 2.60
C GLU A 347 13.90 11.93 1.69
N LYS A 348 15.02 12.59 1.97
CA LYS A 348 15.49 13.79 1.27
C LYS A 348 16.99 14.01 1.46
N ASP A 349 17.54 14.95 0.69
CA ASP A 349 18.91 15.45 0.83
C ASP A 349 19.99 14.33 0.85
N PRO A 350 20.08 13.50 -0.21
CA PRO A 350 20.94 12.30 -0.23
C PRO A 350 22.45 12.61 -0.13
N ALA A 351 22.87 13.86 -0.28
CA ALA A 351 24.28 14.23 -0.22
C ALA A 351 24.91 13.94 1.16
N ALA A 352 24.19 14.19 2.25
CA ALA A 352 24.68 13.96 3.61
C ALA A 352 24.86 12.46 3.88
N ALA A 353 23.89 11.62 3.49
CA ALA A 353 24.00 10.17 3.59
C ALA A 353 25.15 9.62 2.72
N ARG A 354 25.34 10.14 1.50
CA ARG A 354 26.47 9.74 0.63
C ARG A 354 27.83 10.07 1.23
N ALA A 355 27.93 11.16 1.97
CA ALA A 355 29.17 11.54 2.67
C ALA A 355 29.40 10.69 3.93
N ALA A 356 28.33 10.29 4.62
CA ALA A 356 28.41 9.50 5.85
C ALA A 356 28.67 8.01 5.61
N LEU A 357 28.26 7.48 4.45
CA LEU A 357 28.35 6.05 4.14
C LEU A 357 29.60 5.72 3.31
N PRO A 358 30.21 4.55 3.53
CA PRO A 358 31.28 4.06 2.66
C PRO A 358 30.74 3.79 1.26
N SER A 359 31.55 4.03 0.23
CA SER A 359 31.17 3.77 -1.17
C SER A 359 30.99 2.28 -1.50
N ARG A 360 31.52 1.39 -0.64
CA ARG A 360 31.37 -0.07 -0.74
C ARG A 360 31.28 -0.72 0.64
N VAL A 361 30.50 -1.80 0.73
CA VAL A 361 30.36 -2.65 1.93
C VAL A 361 30.39 -4.11 1.48
N GLY A 362 31.24 -4.93 2.09
CA GLY A 362 31.37 -6.35 1.72
C GLY A 362 31.68 -6.59 0.23
N GLY A 363 32.32 -5.63 -0.44
CA GLY A 363 32.59 -5.67 -1.89
C GLY A 363 31.46 -5.12 -2.77
N PHE A 364 30.27 -4.84 -2.22
CA PHE A 364 29.14 -4.31 -2.97
C PHE A 364 29.14 -2.77 -2.95
N PRO A 365 28.92 -2.10 -4.10
CA PRO A 365 28.70 -0.65 -4.12
C PRO A 365 27.48 -0.26 -3.26
N VAL A 366 27.61 0.83 -2.51
CA VAL A 366 26.50 1.45 -1.77
C VAL A 366 25.97 2.61 -2.59
N ILE A 367 24.67 2.59 -2.88
CA ILE A 367 23.97 3.62 -3.64
C ILE A 367 22.91 4.25 -2.74
N VAL A 368 22.95 5.58 -2.61
CA VAL A 368 21.94 6.33 -1.86
C VAL A 368 20.91 6.92 -2.83
N GLU A 369 19.65 6.56 -2.62
CA GLU A 369 18.51 6.97 -3.43
C GLU A 369 17.52 7.78 -2.59
N GLU A 370 17.10 8.92 -3.12
CA GLU A 370 16.01 9.70 -2.52
C GLU A 370 14.67 9.13 -2.99
N THR A 371 13.82 8.76 -2.03
CA THR A 371 12.50 8.19 -2.29
C THR A 371 11.37 9.12 -1.86
N GLY A 372 11.63 10.12 -1.02
CA GLY A 372 10.58 10.76 -0.24
C GLY A 372 10.17 9.89 0.94
N LYS A 373 9.25 10.41 1.76
CA LYS A 373 8.62 9.67 2.85
C LYS A 373 7.85 8.48 2.28
N ILE A 374 7.98 7.32 2.94
CA ILE A 374 7.18 6.13 2.61
C ILE A 374 5.99 6.10 3.57
N VAL A 375 4.79 6.06 3.01
CA VAL A 375 3.53 6.06 3.75
C VAL A 375 2.68 4.86 3.35
N ALA A 376 1.93 4.33 4.30
CA ALA A 376 0.71 3.59 3.99
C ALA A 376 -0.37 4.61 3.63
N PHE A 377 -1.07 4.39 2.52
CA PHE A 377 -1.91 5.40 1.89
C PHE A 377 -3.39 5.30 2.25
#